data_AF-A0A2H8U0N7-F1
#
_entry.id   AF-A0A2H8U0N7-F1
#
_cell.length_a   1.000
_cell.length_b   1.000
_cell.length_c   1.000
_cell.angle_alpha   90.00
_cell.angle_beta   90.00
_cell.angle_gamma   90.00
#
_symmetry.space_group_name_H-M   'P 1'
#
loop_
_entity.id
_entity.type
_entity.pdbx_description
1 polymer ?
#
loop_
_entity_poly.entity_id
_entity_poly.type
_entity_poly.pdbx_seq_one_letter_code
_entity_poly.pdbx_strand_id
1 'polypeptide(L)'
;MQNKLLIIPLLMLLGNGCNADYTTNECSLLGFNKANLLCSSCDQLKKFQLTSLREHCMNCCQIDEEKSIKVYAKARLEVCTCKFGAYPQIQAFIKSDRPNKYPNLTIRYVRGLDPLIKLMDSSGNVQEVLAIERWDTDTVDEFLSTHLERIEDDYRSNLV
;
A
#
# COMPACT_ATOMS: atom_id res chain seq x y z
N MET A 1 62.35 30.30 -32.69
CA MET A 1 62.36 28.83 -32.43
C MET A 1 62.36 28.61 -30.93
N GLN A 2 61.57 27.61 -30.48
CA GLN A 2 61.45 27.04 -29.12
C GLN A 2 60.76 27.96 -28.09
N ASN A 3 59.44 27.93 -27.90
CA ASN A 3 58.56 26.82 -27.48
C ASN A 3 59.05 26.13 -26.19
N LYS A 4 58.65 26.66 -25.03
CA LYS A 4 58.64 25.91 -23.77
C LYS A 4 57.19 25.76 -23.28
N LEU A 5 56.70 24.60 -23.65
CA LEU A 5 55.51 23.88 -23.21
C LEU A 5 55.23 24.08 -21.71
N LEU A 6 54.15 24.77 -21.38
CA LEU A 6 53.53 24.69 -20.06
C LEU A 6 52.88 23.31 -19.95
N ILE A 7 53.47 22.43 -19.13
CA ILE A 7 52.92 21.11 -18.86
C ILE A 7 51.71 21.27 -17.94
N ILE A 8 50.58 20.86 -18.51
CA ILE A 8 49.23 20.71 -18.00
C ILE A 8 49.19 20.01 -16.62
N PRO A 9 48.44 20.54 -15.64
CA PRO A 9 47.71 19.71 -14.68
C PRO A 9 46.21 19.97 -14.89
N LEU A 10 45.64 19.32 -15.91
CA LEU A 10 44.21 19.30 -16.20
C LEU A 10 43.75 17.86 -16.38
N LEU A 11 44.18 16.97 -15.48
CA LEU A 11 43.73 15.57 -15.46
C LEU A 11 43.27 15.14 -14.06
N MET A 12 42.58 16.02 -13.34
CA MET A 12 41.84 15.66 -12.12
C MET A 12 40.46 16.34 -12.08
N LEU A 13 39.65 16.17 -13.12
CA LEU A 13 38.24 16.64 -13.13
C LEU A 13 37.26 15.66 -13.78
N LEU A 14 37.63 14.38 -13.92
CA LEU A 14 36.69 13.32 -14.30
C LEU A 14 36.28 12.53 -13.06
N GLY A 15 35.61 13.22 -12.14
CA GLY A 15 34.95 12.64 -10.99
C GLY A 15 33.45 12.93 -11.03
N ASN A 16 32.80 12.58 -12.13
CA ASN A 16 31.34 12.52 -12.15
C ASN A 16 30.95 11.04 -11.99
N GLY A 17 30.62 10.65 -10.76
CA GLY A 17 29.91 9.40 -10.52
C GLY A 17 28.58 9.46 -11.26
N CYS A 18 28.53 8.86 -12.44
CA CYS A 18 27.30 8.74 -13.21
C CYS A 18 26.52 7.57 -12.60
N ASN A 19 25.54 7.87 -11.74
CA ASN A 19 24.46 6.92 -11.49
C ASN A 19 23.56 6.95 -12.73
N ALA A 20 23.99 6.27 -13.79
CA ALA A 20 23.19 6.09 -14.98
C ALA A 20 22.19 4.98 -14.71
N ASP A 21 20.90 5.30 -14.74
CA ASP A 21 19.85 4.29 -14.76
C ASP A 21 20.01 3.42 -16.01
N TYR A 22 19.91 2.10 -15.84
CA TYR A 22 20.00 1.18 -16.98
C TYR A 22 18.82 1.37 -17.92
N THR A 23 19.05 1.30 -19.23
CA THR A 23 17.97 1.30 -20.23
C THR A 23 17.11 0.04 -20.11
N THR A 24 15.89 0.06 -20.66
CA THR A 24 14.98 -1.11 -20.64
C THR A 24 15.64 -2.37 -21.20
N ASN A 25 16.46 -2.24 -22.25
CA ASN A 25 17.14 -3.37 -22.88
C ASN A 25 18.26 -3.94 -21.99
N GLU A 26 19.04 -3.08 -21.34
CA GLU A 26 20.09 -3.50 -20.39
C GLU A 26 19.49 -4.24 -19.20
N CYS A 27 18.38 -3.72 -18.66
CA CYS A 27 17.63 -4.41 -17.62
C CYS A 27 17.13 -5.78 -18.08
N SER A 28 16.58 -5.87 -19.29
CA SER A 28 16.12 -7.16 -19.83
C SER A 28 17.25 -8.17 -20.01
N LEU A 29 18.46 -7.74 -20.39
CA LEU A 29 19.64 -8.62 -20.49
C LEU A 29 20.09 -9.14 -19.13
N LEU A 30 19.90 -8.34 -18.08
CA LEU A 30 20.15 -8.72 -16.69
C LEU A 30 18.99 -9.53 -16.08
N GLY A 31 17.91 -9.76 -16.84
CA GLY A 31 16.73 -10.54 -16.42
C GLY A 31 15.65 -9.74 -15.70
N PHE A 32 15.70 -8.41 -15.73
CA PHE A 32 14.74 -7.53 -15.07
C PHE A 32 13.72 -6.94 -16.03
N ASN A 33 12.46 -6.86 -15.59
CA ASN A 33 11.41 -6.14 -16.29
C ASN A 33 11.31 -4.70 -15.76
N LYS A 34 12.01 -3.76 -16.39
CA LYS A 34 12.04 -2.33 -15.98
C LYS A 34 10.65 -1.69 -15.87
N ALA A 35 9.65 -2.16 -16.61
CA ALA A 35 8.31 -1.58 -16.60
C ALA A 35 7.50 -1.91 -15.32
N ASN A 36 7.79 -3.05 -14.68
CA ASN A 36 7.02 -3.59 -13.55
C ASN A 36 7.85 -3.84 -12.29
N LEU A 37 9.17 -3.62 -12.34
CA LEU A 37 10.06 -3.86 -11.22
C LEU A 37 10.01 -2.69 -10.25
N LEU A 38 9.51 -2.92 -9.03
CA LEU A 38 9.47 -1.92 -7.96
C LEU A 38 10.73 -2.01 -7.08
N CYS A 39 11.24 -0.88 -6.60
CA CYS A 39 12.48 -0.85 -5.82
C CYS A 39 12.37 -1.59 -4.47
N SER A 40 11.18 -1.65 -3.88
CA SER A 40 10.88 -2.49 -2.71
C SER A 40 11.18 -3.98 -2.93
N SER A 41 11.03 -4.48 -4.16
CA SER A 41 11.37 -5.87 -4.52
C SER A 41 12.89 -6.09 -4.48
N CYS A 42 13.67 -5.09 -4.87
CA CYS A 42 15.13 -5.13 -4.79
C CYS A 42 15.64 -5.16 -3.34
N ASP A 43 14.88 -4.59 -2.40
CA ASP A 43 15.22 -4.66 -0.98
C ASP A 43 15.05 -6.04 -0.35
N GLN A 44 14.10 -6.82 -0.86
CA GLN A 44 13.84 -8.18 -0.39
C GLN A 44 14.94 -9.18 -0.78
N LEU A 45 15.74 -8.90 -1.82
CA LEU A 45 16.82 -9.79 -2.31
C LEU A 45 17.85 -10.16 -1.22
N LYS A 46 18.05 -9.29 -0.23
CA LYS A 46 18.91 -9.56 0.94
C LYS A 46 18.43 -10.78 1.74
N LYS A 47 17.12 -10.98 1.87
CA LYS A 47 16.52 -12.10 2.62
C LYS A 47 16.83 -13.46 1.98
N PHE A 48 17.04 -13.47 0.66
CA PHE A 48 17.32 -14.68 -0.12
C PHE A 48 18.81 -14.84 -0.45
N GLN A 49 19.69 -14.03 0.18
CA GLN A 49 21.14 -14.03 -0.08
C GLN A 49 21.51 -13.66 -1.54
N LEU A 50 20.61 -13.00 -2.27
CA LEU A 50 20.81 -12.54 -3.66
C LEU A 50 21.40 -11.13 -3.72
N THR A 51 22.33 -10.81 -2.81
CA THR A 51 22.89 -9.47 -2.66
C THR A 51 23.64 -9.01 -3.91
N SER A 52 24.23 -9.94 -4.67
CA SER A 52 24.91 -9.64 -5.95
C SER A 52 23.97 -9.09 -7.02
N LEU A 53 22.68 -9.44 -6.96
CA LEU A 53 21.68 -8.99 -7.92
C LEU A 53 21.03 -7.65 -7.52
N ARG A 54 21.19 -7.25 -6.25
CA ARG A 54 20.57 -6.05 -5.69
C ARG A 54 20.98 -4.77 -6.41
N GLU A 55 22.28 -4.61 -6.71
CA GLU A 55 22.79 -3.40 -7.37
C GLU A 55 22.19 -3.24 -8.76
N HIS A 56 22.20 -4.31 -9.57
CA HIS A 56 21.57 -4.31 -10.88
C HIS A 56 20.05 -4.10 -10.81
N CYS A 57 19.39 -4.66 -9.80
CA CYS A 57 17.97 -4.46 -9.56
C CYS A 57 17.65 -2.99 -9.27
N MET A 58 18.44 -2.34 -8.42
CA MET A 58 18.24 -0.92 -8.06
C MET A 58 18.38 0.02 -9.25
N ASN A 59 19.26 -0.31 -10.21
CA ASN A 59 19.42 0.48 -11.45
C ASN A 59 18.33 0.21 -12.50
N CYS A 60 17.44 -0.76 -12.24
CA CYS A 60 16.37 -1.19 -13.13
C CYS A 60 14.97 -0.98 -12.57
N CYS A 61 14.84 -0.66 -11.28
CA CYS A 61 13.56 -0.53 -10.62
C CYS A 61 12.95 0.85 -10.81
N GLN A 62 11.64 0.92 -10.64
CA GLN A 62 10.90 2.15 -10.48
C GLN A 62 10.69 2.39 -9.00
N ILE A 63 10.82 3.66 -8.59
CA ILE A 63 10.47 4.08 -7.24
C ILE A 63 9.03 3.66 -7.03
N ASP A 64 8.79 2.94 -5.94
CA ASP A 64 7.45 2.62 -5.50
C ASP A 64 6.67 3.93 -5.39
N GLU A 65 5.72 4.16 -6.30
CA GLU A 65 4.63 5.08 -5.99
C GLU A 65 3.91 4.41 -4.82
N GLU A 66 4.18 4.90 -3.61
CA GLU A 66 3.32 4.60 -2.47
C GLU A 66 1.92 5.06 -2.87
N LYS A 67 1.09 4.13 -3.36
CA LYS A 67 -0.34 4.29 -3.29
C LYS A 67 -0.63 4.37 -1.81
N SER A 68 -0.58 5.59 -1.27
CA SER A 68 -0.91 5.87 0.11
C SER A 68 -2.26 5.22 0.36
N ILE A 69 -2.28 4.23 1.25
CA ILE A 69 -3.51 3.53 1.60
C ILE A 69 -4.48 4.60 2.06
N LYS A 70 -5.62 4.70 1.37
CA LYS A 70 -6.60 5.72 1.70
C LYS A 70 -7.31 5.32 2.98
N VAL A 71 -7.05 6.06 4.04
CA VAL A 71 -7.66 5.85 5.35
C VAL A 71 -8.95 6.67 5.46
N TYR A 72 -9.97 6.08 6.07
CA TYR A 72 -11.30 6.64 6.25
C TYR A 72 -11.62 6.78 7.73
N ALA A 73 -12.21 7.91 8.10
CA ALA A 73 -12.58 8.17 9.49
C ALA A 73 -13.74 7.29 9.95
N LYS A 74 -14.70 6.95 9.06
CA LYS A 74 -15.89 6.18 9.42
C LYS A 74 -16.28 5.18 8.32
N ALA A 75 -16.90 4.07 8.71
CA ALA A 75 -17.55 3.15 7.78
C ALA A 75 -18.97 2.80 8.21
N ARG A 76 -19.81 2.49 7.22
CA ARG A 76 -21.14 1.91 7.43
C ARG A 76 -21.35 0.67 6.57
N LEU A 77 -21.50 -0.47 7.22
CA LEU A 77 -21.89 -1.73 6.59
C LEU A 77 -23.42 -1.79 6.47
N GLU A 78 -23.94 -1.75 5.25
CA GLU A 78 -25.37 -1.85 4.96
C GLU A 78 -25.70 -3.26 4.46
N VAL A 79 -26.66 -3.93 5.11
CA VAL A 79 -27.02 -5.34 4.82
C VAL A 79 -28.53 -5.59 4.96
N CYS A 80 -29.05 -6.65 4.32
CA CYS A 80 -30.37 -7.19 4.66
C CYS A 80 -30.28 -8.50 5.45
N THR A 81 -30.97 -8.58 6.59
CA THR A 81 -31.14 -9.86 7.30
C THR A 81 -31.85 -10.92 6.44
N CYS A 82 -32.72 -10.48 5.53
CA CYS A 82 -33.41 -11.33 4.56
C CYS A 82 -32.48 -12.05 3.58
N LYS A 83 -31.25 -11.55 3.38
CA LYS A 83 -30.27 -12.10 2.44
C LYS A 83 -29.11 -12.84 3.13
N PHE A 84 -29.14 -12.98 4.46
CA PHE A 84 -28.05 -13.66 5.18
C PHE A 84 -27.85 -15.12 4.80
N GLY A 85 -28.90 -15.82 4.33
CA GLY A 85 -28.75 -17.16 3.77
C GLY A 85 -27.89 -17.20 2.50
N ALA A 86 -27.93 -16.14 1.69
CA ALA A 86 -27.09 -16.01 0.50
C ALA A 86 -25.67 -15.54 0.83
N TYR A 87 -25.50 -14.79 1.93
CA TYR A 87 -24.22 -14.21 2.35
C TYR A 87 -23.82 -14.66 3.78
N PRO A 88 -23.61 -15.98 4.00
CA PRO A 88 -23.35 -16.51 5.33
C PRO A 88 -22.06 -15.96 5.96
N GLN A 89 -21.04 -15.65 5.15
CA GLN A 89 -19.79 -15.07 5.62
C GLN A 89 -19.99 -13.66 6.20
N ILE A 90 -20.77 -12.81 5.52
CA ILE A 90 -21.12 -11.48 6.02
C ILE A 90 -21.93 -11.57 7.31
N GLN A 91 -22.87 -12.51 7.39
CA GLN A 91 -23.60 -12.77 8.64
C GLN A 91 -22.64 -13.18 9.78
N ALA A 92 -21.67 -14.05 9.49
CA ALA A 92 -20.69 -14.51 10.47
C ALA A 92 -19.82 -13.37 10.98
N PHE A 93 -19.38 -12.46 10.12
CA PHE A 93 -18.66 -11.25 10.53
C PHE A 93 -19.51 -10.41 11.51
N ILE A 94 -20.75 -10.08 11.15
CA ILE A 94 -21.66 -9.25 11.95
C ILE A 94 -21.98 -9.86 13.31
N LYS A 95 -22.14 -11.19 13.38
CA LYS A 95 -22.49 -11.90 14.63
C LYS A 95 -21.27 -12.24 15.50
N SER A 96 -20.06 -12.10 14.96
CA SER A 96 -18.82 -12.31 15.71
C SER A 96 -18.46 -11.07 16.55
N ASP A 97 -17.36 -11.19 17.26
CA ASP A 97 -16.69 -10.16 18.05
C ASP A 97 -15.79 -9.24 17.20
N ARG A 98 -15.52 -9.58 15.92
CA ARG A 98 -14.71 -8.76 15.00
C ARG A 98 -15.19 -7.31 14.84
N PRO A 99 -16.50 -7.00 14.68
CA PRO A 99 -16.96 -5.62 14.53
C PRO A 99 -16.60 -4.72 15.71
N ASN A 100 -16.46 -5.29 16.91
CA ASN A 100 -16.12 -4.55 18.13
C ASN A 100 -14.71 -3.97 18.10
N LYS A 101 -13.82 -4.47 17.22
CA LYS A 101 -12.49 -3.90 16.99
C LYS A 101 -12.54 -2.51 16.34
N TYR A 102 -13.68 -2.15 15.72
CA TYR A 102 -13.83 -0.96 14.90
C TYR A 102 -14.89 -0.01 15.48
N PRO A 103 -14.52 0.89 16.41
CA PRO A 103 -15.45 1.86 17.00
C PRO A 103 -16.07 2.81 15.95
N ASN A 104 -15.35 3.03 14.85
CA ASN A 104 -15.77 3.86 13.73
C ASN A 104 -16.63 3.12 12.68
N LEU A 105 -16.97 1.84 12.92
CA LEU A 105 -17.83 1.04 12.07
C LEU A 105 -19.27 1.04 12.60
N THR A 106 -20.23 1.30 11.72
CA THR A 106 -21.66 1.19 12.02
C THR A 106 -22.32 0.15 11.12
N ILE A 107 -23.30 -0.59 11.65
CA ILE A 107 -24.04 -1.61 10.88
C ILE A 107 -25.49 -1.12 10.72
N ARG A 108 -25.97 -1.08 9.48
CA ARG A 108 -27.34 -0.66 9.16
C ARG A 108 -28.08 -1.72 8.38
N TYR A 109 -29.27 -2.06 8.85
CA TYR A 109 -30.13 -3.04 8.20
C TYR A 109 -31.07 -2.36 7.20
N VAL A 110 -30.90 -2.67 5.91
CA VAL A 110 -31.68 -2.13 4.80
C VAL A 110 -32.34 -3.28 4.05
N ARG A 111 -33.66 -3.23 3.88
CA ARG A 111 -34.41 -4.31 3.23
C ARG A 111 -34.01 -4.44 1.75
N GLY A 112 -33.81 -5.68 1.29
CA GLY A 112 -33.54 -6.00 -0.10
C GLY A 112 -32.13 -5.67 -0.61
N LEU A 113 -31.32 -4.96 0.17
CA LEU A 113 -29.98 -4.55 -0.23
C LEU A 113 -28.99 -5.71 -0.14
N ASP A 114 -28.15 -5.84 -1.17
CA ASP A 114 -26.96 -6.69 -1.12
C ASP A 114 -25.87 -6.04 -0.24
N PRO A 115 -25.03 -6.84 0.45
CA PRO A 115 -24.02 -6.31 1.36
C PRO A 115 -23.07 -5.31 0.70
N LEU A 116 -22.99 -4.12 1.27
CA LEU A 116 -22.05 -3.07 0.85
C LEU A 116 -21.48 -2.29 2.04
N ILE A 117 -20.28 -1.76 1.86
CA ILE A 117 -19.61 -0.87 2.82
C ILE A 117 -19.57 0.53 2.22
N LYS A 118 -20.05 1.52 2.97
CA LYS A 118 -19.86 2.94 2.68
C LYS A 118 -18.74 3.49 3.53
N LEU A 119 -17.72 4.04 2.88
CA LEU A 119 -16.57 4.66 3.50
C LEU A 119 -16.78 6.17 3.54
N MET A 120 -16.53 6.77 4.69
CA MET A 120 -16.90 8.16 4.97
C MET A 120 -15.75 8.94 5.59
N ASP A 121 -15.78 10.25 5.38
CA ASP A 121 -14.90 11.19 6.07
C ASP A 121 -15.35 11.46 7.52
N SER A 122 -14.61 12.30 8.24
CA SER A 122 -14.89 12.66 9.64
C SER A 122 -16.25 13.37 9.81
N SER A 123 -16.69 14.09 8.78
CA SER A 123 -17.99 14.77 8.72
C SER A 123 -19.15 13.81 8.43
N GLY A 124 -18.86 12.56 8.05
CA GLY A 124 -19.85 11.54 7.71
C GLY A 124 -20.31 11.59 6.26
N ASN A 125 -19.64 12.33 5.38
CA ASN A 125 -19.95 12.30 3.96
C ASN A 125 -19.36 11.04 3.33
N VAL A 126 -20.13 10.40 2.45
CA VAL A 126 -19.71 9.19 1.74
C VAL A 126 -18.68 9.55 0.69
N GLN A 127 -17.50 8.96 0.83
CA GLN A 127 -16.37 9.12 -0.10
C GLN A 127 -16.32 7.96 -1.09
N GLU A 128 -16.68 6.75 -0.66
CA GLU A 128 -16.63 5.54 -1.50
C GLU A 128 -17.67 4.51 -1.07
N VAL A 129 -18.11 3.67 -2.01
CA VAL A 129 -19.03 2.56 -1.76
C VAL A 129 -18.48 1.29 -2.40
N LEU A 130 -18.35 0.24 -1.61
CA LEU A 130 -17.84 -1.06 -2.05
C LEU A 130 -18.90 -2.14 -1.89
N ALA A 131 -19.15 -2.91 -2.94
CA ALA A 131 -19.96 -4.12 -2.86
C ALA A 131 -19.08 -5.28 -2.33
N ILE A 132 -19.56 -5.98 -1.30
CA ILE A 132 -18.77 -7.01 -0.59
C ILE A 132 -19.40 -8.40 -0.65
N GLU A 133 -20.31 -8.63 -1.60
CA GLU A 133 -21.03 -9.91 -1.78
C GLU A 133 -20.12 -11.14 -1.88
N ARG A 134 -18.90 -10.93 -2.40
CA ARG A 134 -17.90 -11.99 -2.62
C ARG A 134 -16.83 -12.06 -1.52
N TRP A 135 -16.92 -11.23 -0.50
CA TRP A 135 -15.91 -11.18 0.57
C TRP A 135 -16.23 -12.21 1.64
N ASP A 136 -15.18 -12.80 2.20
CA ASP A 136 -15.27 -13.63 3.40
C ASP A 136 -15.08 -12.80 4.68
N THR A 137 -15.20 -13.44 5.84
CA THR A 137 -15.07 -12.77 7.15
C THR A 137 -13.72 -12.12 7.36
N ASP A 138 -12.65 -12.75 6.84
CA ASP A 138 -11.28 -12.33 7.08
C ASP A 138 -10.90 -11.17 6.17
N THR A 139 -11.35 -11.21 4.90
CA THR A 139 -11.22 -10.09 3.95
C THR A 139 -11.90 -8.83 4.47
N VAL A 140 -13.10 -8.95 5.06
CA VAL A 140 -13.80 -7.80 5.68
C VAL A 140 -12.98 -7.23 6.85
N ASP A 141 -12.47 -8.09 7.74
CA ASP A 141 -11.67 -7.69 8.91
C ASP A 141 -10.37 -7.00 8.48
N GLU A 142 -9.61 -7.63 7.57
CA GLU A 142 -8.36 -7.10 7.04
C GLU A 142 -8.57 -5.75 6.36
N PHE A 143 -9.60 -5.65 5.51
CA PHE A 143 -9.91 -4.40 4.82
C PHE A 143 -10.19 -3.26 5.80
N LEU A 144 -11.03 -3.51 6.82
CA LEU A 144 -11.37 -2.51 7.83
C LEU A 144 -10.16 -2.10 8.67
N SER A 145 -9.33 -3.07 9.09
CA SER A 145 -8.11 -2.78 9.87
C SER A 145 -7.08 -1.94 9.12
N THR A 146 -7.08 -2.03 7.79
CA THR A 146 -6.15 -1.33 6.91
C THR A 146 -6.66 0.06 6.52
N HIS A 147 -7.98 0.21 6.35
CA HIS A 147 -8.59 1.40 5.77
C HIS A 147 -9.37 2.27 6.76
N LEU A 148 -9.55 1.85 8.02
CA LEU A 148 -10.17 2.71 9.05
C LEU A 148 -9.13 3.35 9.96
N GLU A 149 -9.38 4.61 10.32
CA GLU A 149 -8.61 5.31 11.35
C GLU A 149 -8.66 4.52 12.67
N ARG A 150 -7.47 4.27 13.25
CA ARG A 150 -7.35 3.72 14.59
C ARG A 150 -7.67 4.83 15.58
N ILE A 151 -8.65 4.60 16.44
CA ILE A 151 -8.84 5.45 17.61
C ILE A 151 -7.79 4.99 18.61
N GLU A 152 -6.66 5.69 18.69
CA GLU A 152 -5.78 5.55 19.84
C GLU A 152 -6.51 6.17 21.04
N ASP A 153 -6.75 5.37 22.08
CA ASP A 153 -7.32 5.82 23.34
C ASP A 153 -6.36 6.83 23.99
N ASP A 154 -6.49 8.11 23.64
CA ASP A 154 -5.81 9.25 24.27
C ASP A 154 -6.41 9.52 25.67
N TYR A 155 -6.40 8.50 26.53
CA TYR A 155 -6.93 8.53 27.89
C TYR A 155 -5.85 8.27 28.96
N ARG A 156 -4.60 8.65 28.68
CA ARG A 156 -3.52 8.58 29.68
C ARG A 156 -2.73 9.87 29.89
N SER A 157 -3.32 11.04 29.60
CA SER A 157 -2.77 12.34 30.02
C SER A 157 -3.62 13.09 31.06
N ASN A 158 -4.77 12.57 31.49
CA ASN A 158 -5.64 13.26 32.46
C ASN A 158 -6.05 12.36 33.65
N LEU A 159 -5.18 11.45 34.10
CA LEU A 159 -5.37 10.80 35.41
C LEU A 159 -4.01 10.64 36.14
N VAL A 160 -3.84 11.53 37.12
CA VAL A 160 -2.77 11.70 38.14
C VAL A 160 -1.54 12.50 37.71
#